data_AF-M0PCY7-F1
#
_entry.id   AF-M0PCY7-F1
#
_cell.length_a   1.000
_cell.length_b   1.000
_cell.length_c   1.000
_cell.angle_alpha   90.00
_cell.angle_beta   90.00
_cell.angle_gamma   90.00
#
_symmetry.space_group_name_H-M   'P 1'
#
loop_
_entity.id
_entity.type
_entity.pdbx_description
1 polymer ?
#
loop_
_entity_poly.entity_id
_entity_poly.type
_entity_poly.pdbx_seq_one_letter_code
_entity_poly.pdbx_strand_id
1 'polypeptide(L)'
;MSGWYTRFFDWLEGIFFGGMELSFLSSPGFALVVVFQDVYPDAVSLAGLLAIGTGSVALAEFRNRTIDVGAWPQRSELTSLPLRVGYFSLLFLASSMGVAAVVTAVDNWWLTLLGAVVQVGGLAAFPTAYHLVYGEPLGDSALRA
;
A
#
# COMPACT_ATOMS: atom_id res chain seq x y z
N MET A 1 -29.12 4.81 -15.80
CA MET A 1 -28.24 3.85 -15.09
C MET A 1 -28.69 3.79 -13.64
N SER A 2 -28.77 2.60 -13.03
CA SER A 2 -29.19 2.49 -11.62
C SER A 2 -28.11 3.07 -10.70
N GLY A 3 -28.48 3.70 -9.58
CA GLY A 3 -27.52 4.31 -8.66
C GLY A 3 -26.53 3.32 -8.04
N TRP A 4 -26.83 2.01 -8.10
CA TRP A 4 -25.92 0.95 -7.70
C TRP A 4 -24.74 0.79 -8.68
N TYR A 5 -24.99 0.90 -9.99
CA TYR A 5 -23.91 0.84 -10.98
C TYR A 5 -22.91 1.97 -10.79
N THR A 6 -23.38 3.20 -10.58
CA THR A 6 -22.49 4.36 -10.38
C THR A 6 -21.59 4.15 -9.17
N ARG A 7 -22.16 3.76 -8.01
CA ARG A 7 -21.37 3.48 -6.79
C ARG A 7 -20.34 2.37 -6.99
N PHE A 8 -20.70 1.32 -7.73
CA PHE A 8 -19.79 0.23 -8.01
C PHE A 8 -18.61 0.67 -8.90
N PHE A 9 -18.89 1.48 -9.93
CA PHE A 9 -17.82 2.04 -10.77
C PHE A 9 -16.94 3.03 -10.02
N ASP A 10 -17.52 3.90 -9.19
CA ASP A 10 -16.74 4.83 -8.35
C ASP A 10 -15.82 4.08 -7.39
N TRP A 11 -16.30 2.94 -6.84
CA TRP A 11 -15.49 2.08 -5.97
C TRP A 11 -14.34 1.41 -6.73
N LEU A 12 -14.61 0.83 -7.90
CA LEU A 12 -13.57 0.24 -8.75
C LEU A 12 -12.54 1.27 -9.21
N GLU A 13 -12.98 2.49 -9.54
CA GLU A 13 -12.11 3.61 -9.87
C GLU A 13 -11.22 3.98 -8.69
N GLY A 14 -11.76 3.99 -7.47
CA GLY A 14 -11.00 4.14 -6.24
C GLY A 14 -9.88 3.10 -6.08
N ILE A 15 -10.19 1.82 -6.30
CA ILE A 15 -9.20 0.72 -6.25
C ILE A 15 -8.15 0.90 -7.33
N PHE A 16 -8.56 1.26 -8.55
CA PHE A 16 -7.63 1.48 -9.65
C PHE A 16 -6.65 2.61 -9.34
N PHE A 17 -7.12 3.75 -8.84
CA PHE A 17 -6.26 4.85 -8.42
C PHE A 17 -5.40 4.49 -7.21
N GLY A 18 -5.93 3.74 -6.25
CA GLY A 18 -5.16 3.21 -5.12
C GLY A 18 -4.03 2.29 -5.61
N GLY A 19 -4.33 1.39 -6.53
CA GLY A 19 -3.35 0.50 -7.14
C GLY A 19 -2.28 1.24 -7.93
N MET A 20 -2.64 2.27 -8.69
CA MET A 20 -1.66 3.12 -9.38
C MET A 20 -0.77 3.90 -8.41
N GLU A 21 -1.34 4.49 -7.36
CA GLU A 21 -0.59 5.20 -6.32
C GLU A 21 0.40 4.26 -5.63
N LEU A 22 -0.07 3.09 -5.21
CA LEU A 22 0.75 2.08 -4.58
C LEU A 22 1.86 1.57 -5.52
N SER A 23 1.51 1.27 -6.77
CA SER A 23 2.45 0.70 -7.74
C SER A 23 3.55 1.70 -8.10
N PHE A 24 3.17 2.95 -8.35
CA PHE A 24 4.10 4.01 -8.71
C PHE A 24 5.05 4.35 -7.57
N LEU A 25 4.51 4.55 -6.35
CA LEU A 25 5.31 4.91 -5.18
C LEU A 25 6.19 3.74 -4.70
N SER A 26 5.78 2.49 -4.92
CA SER A 26 6.58 1.31 -4.56
C SER A 26 7.54 0.88 -5.67
N SER A 27 7.66 1.62 -6.77
CA SER A 27 8.53 1.27 -7.90
C SER A 27 9.99 0.97 -7.53
N PRO A 28 10.65 1.68 -6.59
CA PRO A 28 11.97 1.28 -6.12
C PRO A 28 11.97 -0.09 -5.42
N GLY A 29 10.94 -0.38 -4.63
CA GLY A 29 10.74 -1.69 -4.01
C GLY A 29 10.54 -2.79 -5.06
N PHE A 30 9.73 -2.53 -6.09
CA PHE A 30 9.56 -3.47 -7.22
C PHE A 30 10.87 -3.78 -7.93
N ALA A 31 11.69 -2.76 -8.20
CA ALA A 31 12.98 -2.97 -8.84
C ALA A 31 13.88 -3.91 -8.02
N LEU A 32 13.89 -3.74 -6.69
CA LEU A 32 14.63 -4.63 -5.80
C LEU A 32 14.06 -6.05 -5.80
N VAL A 33 12.73 -6.20 -5.72
CA VAL A 33 12.09 -7.52 -5.81
C VAL A 33 12.45 -8.21 -7.13
N VAL A 34 12.41 -7.52 -8.26
CA VAL A 34 12.76 -8.07 -9.58
C VAL A 34 14.22 -8.53 -9.63
N VAL A 35 15.14 -7.78 -9.01
CA VAL A 35 16.56 -8.14 -8.96
C VAL A 35 16.82 -9.35 -8.07
N PHE A 36 16.06 -9.50 -6.98
CA PHE A 36 16.32 -10.52 -5.95
C PHE A 36 15.27 -11.65 -5.90
N GLN A 37 14.34 -11.72 -6.87
CA GLN A 37 13.27 -12.72 -6.87
C GLN A 37 13.79 -14.16 -6.92
N ASP A 38 14.96 -14.39 -7.51
CA ASP A 38 15.57 -15.72 -7.65
C ASP A 38 15.91 -16.37 -6.30
N VAL A 39 15.96 -15.60 -5.22
CA VAL A 39 16.20 -16.13 -3.86
C VAL A 39 15.02 -17.01 -3.41
N TYR A 40 13.78 -16.60 -3.72
CA TYR A 40 12.55 -17.32 -3.35
C TYR A 40 11.48 -17.16 -4.47
N PRO A 41 11.66 -17.80 -5.64
CA PRO A 41 10.96 -17.44 -6.88
C PRO A 41 9.43 -17.53 -6.77
N ASP A 42 8.92 -18.60 -6.15
CA ASP A 42 7.47 -18.82 -6.06
C ASP A 42 6.85 -18.03 -4.89
N ALA A 43 7.53 -18.00 -3.74
CA ALA A 43 7.00 -17.37 -2.52
C ALA A 43 6.95 -15.85 -2.64
N VAL A 44 7.97 -15.21 -3.24
CA VAL A 44 7.99 -13.77 -3.50
C VAL A 44 6.85 -13.36 -4.43
N SER A 45 6.62 -14.12 -5.49
CA SER A 45 5.58 -13.84 -6.47
C SER A 45 4.18 -13.93 -5.84
N LEU A 46 3.91 -14.99 -5.08
CA LEU A 46 2.62 -15.17 -4.40
C LEU A 46 2.39 -14.10 -3.33
N ALA A 47 3.36 -13.86 -2.45
CA ALA A 47 3.24 -12.86 -1.39
C ALA A 47 3.12 -11.44 -1.96
N GLY A 48 3.89 -11.12 -3.01
CA GLY A 48 3.85 -9.85 -3.72
C GLY A 48 2.52 -9.59 -4.43
N LEU A 49 1.96 -10.61 -5.11
CA LEU A 49 0.64 -10.50 -5.75
C LEU A 49 -0.45 -10.24 -4.71
N LEU A 50 -0.43 -10.95 -3.58
CA LEU A 50 -1.37 -10.76 -2.49
C LEU A 50 -1.22 -9.36 -1.86
N ALA A 51 0.02 -8.90 -1.66
CA ALA A 51 0.31 -7.57 -1.17
C ALA A 51 -0.25 -6.48 -2.10
N ILE A 52 0.03 -6.51 -3.41
CA ILE A 52 -0.48 -5.49 -4.33
C ILE A 52 -2.00 -5.53 -4.43
N GLY A 53 -2.57 -6.73 -4.60
CA GLY A 53 -4.02 -6.89 -4.75
C GLY A 53 -4.78 -6.34 -3.55
N THR A 54 -4.42 -6.80 -2.35
CA THR A 54 -5.09 -6.36 -1.12
C THR A 54 -4.71 -4.94 -0.72
N GLY A 55 -3.46 -4.52 -0.96
CA GLY A 55 -2.99 -3.17 -0.70
C GLY A 55 -3.69 -2.12 -1.57
N SER A 56 -4.00 -2.45 -2.82
CA SER A 56 -4.75 -1.56 -3.72
C SER A 56 -6.17 -1.30 -3.21
N VAL A 57 -6.84 -2.36 -2.75
CA VAL A 57 -8.17 -2.26 -2.14
C VAL A 57 -8.10 -1.49 -0.83
N ALA A 58 -7.18 -1.87 0.07
CA ALA A 58 -7.04 -1.22 1.37
C ALA A 58 -6.72 0.26 1.25
N LEU A 59 -5.80 0.64 0.34
CA LEU A 59 -5.47 2.04 0.12
C LEU A 59 -6.69 2.83 -0.36
N ALA A 60 -7.52 2.27 -1.24
CA ALA A 60 -8.77 2.91 -1.68
C ALA A 60 -9.73 3.10 -0.50
N GLU A 61 -9.92 2.08 0.33
CA GLU A 61 -10.82 2.15 1.50
C GLU A 61 -10.33 3.16 2.55
N PHE A 62 -9.02 3.21 2.80
CA PHE A 62 -8.42 4.18 3.73
C PHE A 62 -8.51 5.61 3.19
N ARG A 63 -8.28 5.81 1.89
CA ARG A 63 -8.40 7.12 1.23
C ARG A 63 -9.83 7.63 1.20
N ASN A 64 -10.80 6.75 0.97
CA ASN A 64 -12.22 7.09 0.97
C ASN A 64 -12.80 7.23 2.38
N ARG A 65 -12.00 6.96 3.43
CA ARG A 65 -12.43 6.94 4.83
C ARG A 65 -13.58 5.97 5.10
N THR A 66 -13.71 4.91 4.29
CA THR A 66 -14.62 3.81 4.59
C THR A 66 -14.16 3.07 5.85
N ILE A 67 -12.84 2.98 6.02
CA ILE A 67 -12.19 2.50 7.24
C ILE A 67 -11.33 3.64 7.78
N ASP A 68 -11.64 4.11 8.98
CA ASP A 68 -10.89 5.20 9.63
C ASP A 68 -9.61 4.65 10.28
N VAL A 69 -8.47 5.03 9.70
CA VAL A 69 -7.12 4.71 10.19
C VAL A 69 -6.32 5.99 10.50
N GLY A 70 -7.00 7.13 10.55
CA GLY A 70 -6.39 8.45 10.74
C GLY A 70 -6.28 9.27 9.46
N ALA A 71 -5.77 10.50 9.61
CA ALA A 71 -5.73 11.48 8.55
C ALA A 71 -4.60 11.20 7.54
N TRP A 72 -4.98 10.90 6.31
CA TRP A 72 -4.03 10.72 5.21
C TRP A 72 -3.62 12.05 4.58
N PRO A 73 -2.34 12.22 4.20
CA PRO A 73 -1.85 13.43 3.56
C PRO A 73 -2.34 13.56 2.10
N GLN A 74 -2.52 14.77 1.58
CA GLN A 74 -3.14 14.99 0.26
C GLN A 74 -2.36 14.34 -0.89
N ARG A 75 -3.02 13.86 -1.94
CA ARG A 75 -2.31 13.26 -3.10
C ARG A 75 -1.34 14.23 -3.79
N SER A 76 -1.67 15.53 -3.80
CA SER A 76 -0.88 16.61 -4.38
C SER A 76 0.29 17.08 -3.50
N GLU A 77 0.42 16.57 -2.27
CA GLU A 77 1.42 17.05 -1.31
C GLU A 77 2.83 16.51 -1.62
N LEU A 78 3.59 17.28 -2.40
CA LEU A 78 4.92 16.89 -2.89
C LEU A 78 5.97 16.73 -1.79
N THR A 79 5.85 17.47 -0.68
CA THR A 79 6.78 17.40 0.46
C THR A 79 6.84 16.03 1.09
N SER A 80 5.71 15.32 1.07
CA SER A 80 5.57 13.98 1.65
C SER A 80 5.92 12.84 0.68
N LEU A 81 6.20 13.15 -0.60
CA LEU A 81 6.48 12.15 -1.62
C LEU A 81 7.70 11.28 -1.26
N PRO A 82 8.85 11.81 -0.83
CA PRO A 82 10.00 10.96 -0.48
C PRO A 82 9.67 9.96 0.63
N LEU A 83 8.91 10.39 1.65
CA LEU A 83 8.47 9.50 2.72
C LEU A 83 7.52 8.43 2.19
N ARG A 84 6.54 8.79 1.36
CA ARG A 84 5.60 7.82 0.76
C ARG A 84 6.32 6.79 -0.10
N VAL A 85 7.22 7.24 -0.98
CA VAL A 85 8.03 6.36 -1.84
C VAL A 85 8.86 5.41 -0.98
N GLY A 86 9.58 5.93 0.01
CA GLY A 86 10.41 5.12 0.91
C GLY A 86 9.59 4.13 1.72
N TYR A 87 8.52 4.60 2.38
CA TYR A 87 7.66 3.76 3.21
C TYR A 87 6.96 2.67 2.39
N PHE A 88 6.35 3.03 1.25
CA PHE A 88 5.60 2.08 0.43
C PHE A 88 6.53 1.05 -0.22
N SER A 89 7.72 1.48 -0.66
CA SER A 89 8.75 0.56 -1.18
C SER A 89 9.24 -0.42 -0.13
N LEU A 90 9.54 0.06 1.09
CA LEU A 90 9.98 -0.81 2.19
C LEU A 90 8.87 -1.75 2.65
N LEU A 91 7.64 -1.24 2.72
CA LEU A 91 6.48 -2.05 3.07
C LEU A 91 6.24 -3.15 2.04
N PHE A 92 6.32 -2.82 0.75
CA PHE A 92 6.19 -3.80 -0.32
C PHE A 92 7.31 -4.84 -0.29
N LEU A 93 8.55 -4.44 -0.01
CA LEU A 93 9.66 -5.38 0.17
C LEU A 93 9.45 -6.31 1.36
N ALA A 94 8.98 -5.76 2.49
CA ALA A 94 8.69 -6.54 3.68
C ALA A 94 7.54 -7.53 3.44
N SER A 95 6.47 -7.10 2.75
CA SER A 95 5.31 -7.94 2.45
C SER A 95 5.58 -9.00 1.38
N SER A 96 6.53 -8.78 0.48
CA SER A 96 6.94 -9.76 -0.54
C SER A 96 8.13 -10.60 -0.09
N MET A 97 9.35 -10.06 -0.19
CA MET A 97 10.59 -10.76 0.14
C MET A 97 10.70 -11.11 1.63
N GLY A 98 10.28 -10.21 2.52
CA GLY A 98 10.30 -10.48 3.96
C GLY A 98 9.40 -11.66 4.33
N VAL A 99 8.17 -11.68 3.82
CA VAL A 99 7.24 -12.81 4.01
C VAL A 99 7.75 -14.07 3.31
N ALA A 100 8.32 -13.97 2.10
CA ALA A 100 8.87 -15.12 1.40
C ALA A 100 10.02 -15.79 2.17
N ALA A 101 10.87 -15.00 2.83
CA ALA A 101 11.91 -15.53 3.71
C ALA A 101 11.31 -16.31 4.90
N VAL A 102 10.22 -15.81 5.50
CA VAL A 102 9.52 -16.49 6.60
C VAL A 102 8.83 -17.77 6.12
N VAL A 103 8.12 -17.71 4.99
CA VAL A 103 7.46 -18.88 4.36
C VAL A 103 8.46 -20.00 4.14
N THR A 104 9.62 -19.67 3.57
CA THR A 104 10.66 -20.65 3.23
C THR A 104 11.35 -21.18 4.48
N ALA A 105 11.59 -20.35 5.50
CA ALA A 105 12.21 -20.78 6.74
C ALA A 105 11.31 -21.71 7.59
N VAL A 106 9.99 -21.51 7.53
CA VAL A 106 8.99 -22.29 8.28
C VAL A 106 8.45 -23.47 7.46
N ASP A 107 8.75 -23.52 6.16
CA ASP A 107 8.23 -24.48 5.18
C ASP A 107 6.68 -24.57 5.20
N ASN A 108 6.03 -23.40 5.25
CA ASN A 108 4.58 -23.32 5.26
C ASN A 108 4.07 -22.26 4.28
N TRP A 109 3.62 -22.73 3.12
CA TRP A 109 3.12 -21.93 2.02
C TRP A 109 1.85 -21.13 2.33
N TRP A 110 1.05 -21.53 3.33
CA TRP A 110 -0.10 -20.73 3.76
C TRP A 110 0.30 -19.38 4.37
N LEU A 111 1.54 -19.25 4.82
CA LEU A 111 2.07 -17.98 5.34
C LEU A 111 2.27 -16.93 4.24
N THR A 112 2.16 -17.28 2.96
CA THR A 112 2.15 -16.28 1.85
C THR A 112 1.00 -15.28 2.00
N LEU A 113 -0.10 -15.68 2.65
CA LEU A 113 -1.21 -14.80 3.03
C LEU A 113 -0.77 -13.64 3.94
N LEU A 114 0.34 -13.79 4.67
CA LEU A 114 0.90 -12.70 5.46
C LEU A 114 1.36 -11.52 4.59
N GLY A 115 1.64 -11.73 3.30
CA GLY A 115 1.94 -10.61 2.39
C GLY A 115 0.79 -9.61 2.33
N ALA A 116 -0.45 -10.10 2.26
CA ALA A 116 -1.63 -9.25 2.36
C ALA A 116 -1.75 -8.58 3.73
N VAL A 117 -1.59 -9.34 4.82
CA VAL A 117 -1.74 -8.83 6.19
C VAL A 117 -0.71 -7.73 6.48
N VAL A 118 0.55 -7.97 6.16
CA VAL A 118 1.65 -7.02 6.35
C VAL A 118 1.39 -5.77 5.51
N GLN A 119 0.99 -5.92 4.25
CA GLN A 119 0.72 -4.77 3.39
C GLN A 119 -0.44 -3.92 3.90
N VAL A 120 -1.58 -4.54 4.21
CA VAL A 120 -2.78 -3.82 4.69
C VAL A 120 -2.50 -3.17 6.05
N GLY A 121 -1.88 -3.90 6.97
CA GLY A 121 -1.52 -3.39 8.30
C GLY A 121 -0.50 -2.26 8.25
N GLY A 122 0.51 -2.37 7.39
CA GLY A 122 1.48 -1.29 7.20
C GLY A 122 0.87 -0.04 6.57
N LEU A 123 -0.01 -0.20 5.59
CA LEU A 123 -0.74 0.94 5.02
C LEU A 123 -1.63 1.61 6.07
N ALA A 124 -2.30 0.84 6.93
CA ALA A 124 -3.09 1.39 8.04
C ALA A 124 -2.24 2.16 9.05
N ALA A 125 -0.97 1.79 9.24
CA ALA A 125 -0.03 2.50 10.10
C ALA A 125 0.61 3.75 9.46
N PHE A 126 0.47 3.94 8.15
CA PHE A 126 1.10 5.05 7.43
C PHE A 126 0.69 6.45 7.94
N PRO A 127 -0.60 6.74 8.22
CA PRO A 127 -1.01 8.04 8.78
C PRO A 127 -0.27 8.38 10.08
N THR A 128 -0.06 7.39 10.94
CA THR A 128 0.72 7.55 12.18
C THR A 128 2.18 7.84 11.86
N ALA A 129 2.80 7.10 10.95
CA ALA A 129 4.19 7.34 10.53
C ALA A 129 4.36 8.73 9.90
N TYR A 130 3.41 9.16 9.07
CA TYR A 130 3.39 10.50 8.50
C TYR A 130 3.32 11.57 9.60
N HIS A 131 2.41 11.39 10.57
CA HIS A 131 2.24 12.36 11.66
C HIS A 131 3.49 12.49 12.54
N LEU A 132 4.25 11.41 12.72
CA LEU A 132 5.51 11.44 13.47
C LEU A 132 6.60 12.25 12.76
N VAL A 133 6.58 12.31 11.42
CA VAL A 133 7.61 12.99 10.62
C VAL A 133 7.22 14.43 10.28
N TYR A 134 5.96 14.65 9.92
CA TYR A 134 5.47 15.93 9.39
C TYR A 134 4.44 16.63 10.28
N GLY A 135 3.94 15.99 11.34
CA GLY A 135 2.87 16.53 12.18
C GLY A 135 1.48 16.36 11.56
N GLU A 136 0.57 17.31 11.83
CA GLU A 136 -0.77 17.25 11.24
C GLU A 136 -0.69 17.46 9.71
N PRO A 137 -1.36 16.61 8.91
CA PRO A 137 -1.40 16.79 7.46
C PRO A 137 -2.02 18.14 7.12
N LEU A 138 -1.43 18.80 6.11
CA LEU A 138 -1.94 20.08 5.59
C LEU A 138 -3.41 19.88 5.13
N GLY A 139 -4.34 20.38 5.93
CA GLY A 139 -5.76 20.42 5.60
C GLY A 139 -6.08 21.52 4.57
N ASP A 140 -7.35 21.61 4.17
CA ASP A 140 -7.92 22.61 3.24
C ASP A 140 -7.73 24.09 3.67
N SER A 141 -7.06 24.37 4.79
CA SER A 141 -6.81 25.72 5.31
C SER A 141 -5.88 26.56 4.43
N ALA A 142 -5.05 25.95 3.58
CA ALA A 142 -4.17 26.68 2.66
C ALA A 142 -4.88 27.25 1.41
N LEU A 143 -6.13 26.84 1.13
CA LEU A 143 -6.94 27.36 0.02
C LEU A 143 -7.99 28.40 0.46
N ARG A 144 -8.01 28.78 1.75
CA ARG A 144 -8.90 29.81 2.32
C ARG A 144 -8.15 31.05 2.83
N ALA A 145 -6.93 31.28 2.35
CA ALA A 145 -6.17 32.50 2.62
C ALA A 145 -6.11 33.37 1.35
#